data_AF-A0A352NZ92-F1
#
_entry.id   AF-A0A352NZ92-F1
#
_cell.length_a   1.000
_cell.length_b   1.000
_cell.length_c   1.000
_cell.angle_alpha   90.00
_cell.angle_beta   90.00
_cell.angle_gamma   90.00
#
_symmetry.space_group_name_H-M   'P 1'
#
loop_
_entity.id
_entity.type
_entity.pdbx_description
1 polymer ?
#
loop_
_entity_poly.entity_id
_entity_poly.type
_entity_poly.pdbx_seq_one_letter_code
_entity_poly.pdbx_strand_id
1 'polypeptide(L)'
;MAMANPNPEILPELAVEAGAKVVCTGRSDFPNQVNNVLAFPGIFRGALDVRATEINDEMKMAAAYAIADCVSEKQLKPEYVIPDAFDPQVAQKVAYYVAKSAIDTGVAKREDVTPEMVEE
;
A
#
# COMPACT_ATOMS: atom_id res chain seq x y z
N MET A 1 15.78 5.08 0.21
CA MET A 1 15.10 3.89 -0.33
C MET A 1 15.96 3.33 -1.46
N ALA A 2 16.27 2.03 -1.43
CA ALA A 2 17.09 1.36 -2.44
C ALA A 2 16.30 0.14 -2.97
N MET A 3 15.64 0.29 -4.12
CA MET A 3 14.55 -0.58 -4.60
C MET A 3 14.98 -1.57 -5.70
N ALA A 4 16.23 -1.51 -6.15
CA ALA A 4 16.72 -2.45 -7.14
C ALA A 4 16.62 -3.91 -6.64
N ASN A 5 16.19 -4.81 -7.52
CA ASN A 5 16.09 -6.24 -7.27
C ASN A 5 16.99 -7.02 -8.25
N PRO A 6 17.63 -8.13 -7.83
CA PRO A 6 17.61 -8.71 -6.47
C PRO A 6 18.58 -8.01 -5.49
N ASN A 7 19.41 -7.08 -5.98
CA ASN A 7 20.39 -6.36 -5.17
C ASN A 7 20.03 -4.88 -5.09
N PRO A 8 19.85 -4.30 -3.89
CA PRO A 8 19.59 -2.88 -3.74
C PRO A 8 20.82 -2.04 -4.12
N GLU A 9 20.60 -0.77 -4.46
CA GLU A 9 21.64 0.19 -4.84
C GLU A 9 22.69 0.42 -3.72
N ILE A 10 22.27 0.27 -2.47
CA ILE A 10 23.10 0.28 -1.27
C ILE A 10 22.52 -0.72 -0.26
N LEU A 11 23.38 -1.49 0.39
CA LEU A 11 22.96 -2.41 1.44
C LEU A 11 22.47 -1.63 2.67
N PRO A 12 21.42 -2.09 3.38
CA PRO A 12 20.88 -1.35 4.52
C PRO A 12 21.89 -1.03 5.61
N GLU A 13 22.80 -1.95 5.93
CA GLU A 13 23.86 -1.72 6.92
C GLU A 13 24.76 -0.54 6.55
N LEU A 14 25.17 -0.45 5.28
CA LEU A 14 26.01 0.64 4.78
C LEU A 14 25.25 1.97 4.76
N ALA A 15 23.95 1.94 4.44
CA ALA A 15 23.12 3.14 4.46
C ALA A 15 22.97 3.68 5.89
N VAL A 16 22.79 2.82 6.89
CA VAL A 16 22.72 3.19 8.31
C VAL A 16 24.07 3.72 8.79
N GLU A 17 25.18 3.06 8.46
CA GLU A 17 26.54 3.55 8.76
C GLU A 17 26.81 4.94 8.17
N ALA A 18 26.29 5.21 6.97
CA ALA A 18 26.37 6.53 6.32
C ALA A 18 25.43 7.58 6.92
N GLY A 19 24.62 7.24 7.92
CA GLY A 19 23.75 8.15 8.66
C GLY A 19 22.27 8.13 8.25
N ALA A 20 21.81 7.18 7.42
CA ALA A 20 20.40 7.04 7.11
C ALA A 20 19.60 6.60 8.34
N LYS A 21 18.61 7.42 8.74
CA LYS A 21 17.74 7.09 9.88
C LYS A 21 16.72 6.00 9.55
N VAL A 22 16.16 6.01 8.35
CA VAL A 22 15.17 5.02 7.88
C VAL A 22 15.65 4.48 6.54
N VAL A 23 15.61 3.16 6.39
CA VAL A 23 16.02 2.47 5.17
C VAL A 23 14.90 1.53 4.76
N CYS A 24 14.62 1.49 3.46
CA CYS A 24 13.65 0.58 2.85
C CYS A 24 14.30 -0.05 1.62
N THR A 25 13.95 -1.31 1.34
CA THR A 25 14.37 -2.04 0.13
C THR A 25 13.20 -2.81 -0.50
N GLY A 26 13.43 -3.42 -1.67
CA GLY A 26 12.47 -4.36 -2.27
C GLY A 26 12.53 -5.79 -1.70
N ARG A 27 13.55 -6.12 -0.89
CA ARG A 27 13.78 -7.48 -0.40
C ARG A 27 13.09 -7.75 0.94
N SER A 28 12.61 -8.96 1.10
CA SER A 28 11.87 -9.42 2.31
C SER A 28 12.77 -9.78 3.48
N ASP A 29 14.08 -9.94 3.27
CA ASP A 29 15.04 -10.26 4.32
C ASP A 29 15.57 -9.02 5.07
N PHE A 30 15.08 -7.82 4.72
CA PHE A 30 15.38 -6.57 5.40
C PHE A 30 14.10 -5.91 5.95
N PRO A 31 14.20 -5.09 7.01
CA PRO A 31 13.09 -4.27 7.48
C PRO A 31 12.57 -3.33 6.39
N ASN A 32 11.33 -2.87 6.56
CA ASN A 32 10.66 -1.93 5.66
C ASN A 32 10.68 -2.38 4.18
N GLN A 33 10.27 -3.63 3.91
CA GLN A 33 10.12 -4.09 2.54
C GLN A 33 9.02 -3.29 1.83
N VAL A 34 9.38 -2.61 0.73
CA VAL A 34 8.41 -1.97 -0.16
C VAL A 34 8.07 -2.95 -1.28
N ASN A 35 6.89 -3.56 -1.18
CA ASN A 35 6.45 -4.60 -2.10
C ASN A 35 5.06 -4.28 -2.65
N ASN A 36 4.87 -4.50 -3.96
CA ASN A 36 3.60 -4.27 -4.64
C ASN A 36 2.48 -5.21 -4.14
N VAL A 37 2.80 -6.29 -3.43
CA VAL A 37 1.83 -7.19 -2.78
C VAL A 37 0.93 -6.49 -1.77
N LEU A 38 1.39 -5.38 -1.19
CA LEU A 38 0.57 -4.53 -0.32
C LEU A 38 -0.51 -3.77 -1.11
N ALA A 39 -0.33 -3.59 -2.41
CA ALA A 39 -1.17 -2.72 -3.23
C ALA A 39 -2.09 -3.50 -4.19
N PHE A 40 -1.53 -4.41 -5.01
CA PHE A 40 -2.29 -5.00 -6.12
C PHE A 40 -3.56 -5.75 -5.67
N PRO A 41 -3.57 -6.57 -4.59
CA PRO A 41 -4.78 -7.31 -4.24
C PRO A 41 -5.94 -6.39 -3.91
N GLY A 42 -5.69 -5.36 -3.09
CA GLY A 42 -6.69 -4.39 -2.68
C GLY A 42 -7.13 -3.46 -3.81
N ILE A 43 -6.18 -2.96 -4.63
CA ILE A 43 -6.51 -2.10 -5.79
C ILE A 43 -7.46 -2.82 -6.73
N PHE A 44 -7.14 -4.06 -7.11
CA PHE A 44 -8.01 -4.82 -8.00
C PHE A 44 -9.34 -5.16 -7.33
N ARG A 45 -9.33 -5.59 -6.07
CA ARG A 45 -10.58 -5.90 -5.34
C ARG A 45 -11.52 -4.70 -5.31
N GLY A 46 -11.04 -3.54 -4.85
CA GLY A 46 -11.85 -2.32 -4.75
C GLY A 46 -12.36 -1.83 -6.09
N ALA A 47 -11.52 -1.83 -7.12
CA ALA A 47 -11.92 -1.43 -8.47
C ALA A 47 -12.93 -2.40 -9.10
N LEU A 48 -12.77 -3.70 -8.92
CA LEU A 48 -13.66 -4.72 -9.48
C LEU A 48 -15.04 -4.70 -8.82
N ASP A 49 -15.11 -4.53 -7.50
CA ASP A 49 -16.36 -4.53 -6.75
C ASP A 49 -17.31 -3.40 -7.18
N VAL A 50 -16.77 -2.21 -7.41
CA VAL A 50 -17.54 -1.06 -7.89
C VAL A 50 -17.59 -0.97 -9.43
N ARG A 51 -16.97 -1.93 -10.12
CA ARG A 51 -16.83 -1.99 -11.58
C ARG A 51 -16.27 -0.69 -12.18
N ALA A 52 -15.19 -0.20 -11.59
CA ALA A 52 -14.49 1.00 -12.06
C ALA A 52 -14.10 0.87 -13.54
N THR A 53 -14.23 1.95 -14.31
CA THR A 53 -13.84 1.99 -15.73
C THR A 53 -12.33 1.99 -15.95
N GLU A 54 -11.58 2.46 -14.97
CA GLU A 54 -10.14 2.62 -15.01
C GLU A 54 -9.54 2.63 -13.60
N ILE A 55 -8.21 2.61 -13.52
CA ILE A 55 -7.46 2.90 -12.29
C ILE A 55 -6.79 4.27 -12.48
N ASN A 56 -7.42 5.33 -11.98
CA ASN A 56 -6.90 6.70 -12.07
C ASN A 56 -5.85 6.99 -10.98
N ASP A 57 -5.27 8.19 -11.00
CA ASP A 57 -4.20 8.57 -10.08
C ASP A 57 -4.72 8.78 -8.64
N GLU A 58 -5.95 9.26 -8.49
CA GLU A 58 -6.63 9.38 -7.19
C GLU A 58 -6.76 8.01 -6.51
N MET A 59 -7.13 6.96 -7.25
CA MET A 59 -7.20 5.59 -6.74
C MET A 59 -5.82 5.07 -6.30
N LYS A 60 -4.74 5.39 -7.04
CA LYS A 60 -3.37 5.00 -6.66
C LYS A 60 -2.94 5.72 -5.38
N MET A 61 -3.26 7.02 -5.25
CA MET A 61 -2.99 7.78 -4.04
C MET A 61 -3.80 7.24 -2.86
N ALA A 62 -5.07 6.88 -3.06
CA ALA A 62 -5.92 6.27 -2.04
C ALA A 62 -5.34 4.94 -1.54
N ALA A 63 -4.82 4.10 -2.43
CA ALA A 63 -4.13 2.87 -2.05
C ALA A 63 -2.87 3.14 -1.21
N ALA A 64 -2.06 4.14 -1.58
CA ALA A 64 -0.88 4.52 -0.80
C ALA A 64 -1.24 5.00 0.61
N TYR A 65 -2.28 5.82 0.75
CA TYR A 65 -2.78 6.24 2.06
C TYR A 65 -3.33 5.08 2.89
N ALA A 66 -4.08 4.17 2.27
CA ALA A 66 -4.58 2.99 2.96
C ALA A 66 -3.46 2.11 3.56
N ILE A 67 -2.38 1.90 2.80
CA ILE A 67 -1.20 1.14 3.27
C ILE A 67 -0.51 1.88 4.42
N ALA A 68 -0.33 3.20 4.30
CA ALA A 68 0.29 4.00 5.36
C ALA A 68 -0.53 3.97 6.65
N ASP A 69 -1.86 4.05 6.54
CA ASP A 69 -2.78 4.02 7.68
C ASP A 69 -2.88 2.65 8.36
N CYS A 70 -2.26 1.60 7.83
CA CYS A 70 -2.11 0.31 8.52
C CYS A 70 -1.04 0.35 9.63
N VAL A 71 -0.17 1.37 9.65
CA VAL A 71 0.86 1.53 10.68
C VAL A 71 0.46 2.66 11.62
N SER A 72 0.11 2.33 12.86
CA SER A 72 -0.23 3.36 13.85
C SER A 72 0.99 4.14 14.33
N GLU A 73 0.80 5.38 14.78
CA GLU A 73 1.88 6.22 15.33
C GLU A 73 2.64 5.54 16.48
N LYS A 74 1.98 4.67 17.25
CA LYS A 74 2.60 3.93 18.36
C LYS A 74 3.52 2.81 17.90
N GLN A 75 3.32 2.30 16.68
CA GLN A 75 4.15 1.27 16.08
C GLN A 75 5.33 1.85 15.29
N LEU A 76 5.25 3.13 14.91
CA LEU A 76 6.27 3.78 14.11
C LEU A 76 7.62 3.77 14.83
N LYS A 77 8.60 3.18 14.15
CA LYS A 77 10.01 3.19 14.51
C LYS A 77 10.85 3.09 13.24
N PRO A 78 12.14 3.42 13.27
CA PRO A 78 12.96 3.44 12.06
C PRO A 78 12.92 2.15 11.22
N GLU A 79 12.73 0.99 11.87
CA GLU A 79 12.66 -0.33 11.26
C GLU A 79 11.23 -0.79 10.93
N TYR A 80 10.22 0.05 11.15
CA TYR A 80 8.81 -0.26 10.88
C TYR A 80 8.02 0.99 10.47
N VAL A 81 8.08 1.31 9.18
CA VAL A 81 7.35 2.44 8.55
C VAL A 81 6.36 2.02 7.46
N ILE A 82 6.26 0.72 7.20
CA ILE A 82 5.37 0.10 6.21
C ILE A 82 4.90 -1.25 6.80
N PRO A 83 3.63 -1.66 6.62
CA PRO A 83 3.14 -2.91 7.20
C PRO A 83 3.81 -4.13 6.57
N ASP A 84 3.65 -5.29 7.22
CA ASP A 84 4.12 -6.56 6.69
C ASP A 84 3.36 -6.94 5.42
N ALA A 85 4.07 -7.55 4.45
CA ALA A 85 3.53 -7.98 3.17
C ALA A 85 2.28 -8.88 3.28
N PHE A 86 2.15 -9.63 4.38
CA PHE A 86 1.06 -10.56 4.64
C PHE A 86 0.14 -10.11 5.77
N ASP A 87 0.17 -8.84 6.18
CA ASP A 87 -0.83 -8.32 7.11
C ASP A 87 -2.22 -8.41 6.45
N PRO A 88 -3.15 -9.23 6.99
CA PRO A 88 -4.42 -9.53 6.35
C PRO A 88 -5.31 -8.29 6.21
N GLN A 89 -5.09 -7.24 7.00
CA GLN A 89 -5.90 -6.02 6.98
C GLN A 89 -5.57 -5.11 5.80
N VAL A 90 -4.36 -5.22 5.22
CA VAL A 90 -3.89 -4.28 4.19
C VAL A 90 -4.76 -4.37 2.94
N ALA A 91 -5.02 -5.59 2.45
CA ALA A 91 -5.79 -5.77 1.22
C ALA A 91 -7.23 -5.25 1.35
N GLN A 92 -7.87 -5.49 2.49
CA GLN A 92 -9.23 -5.01 2.79
C GLN A 92 -9.26 -3.48 2.85
N LYS A 93 -8.34 -2.87 3.58
CA LYS A 93 -8.27 -1.41 3.72
C LYS A 93 -7.96 -0.72 2.39
N VAL A 94 -7.04 -1.27 1.60
CA VAL A 94 -6.75 -0.76 0.25
C VAL A 94 -7.98 -0.88 -0.65
N ALA A 95 -8.73 -1.99 -0.59
CA ALA A 95 -9.94 -2.16 -1.37
C ALA A 95 -11.01 -1.11 -1.02
N TYR A 96 -11.26 -0.86 0.26
CA TYR A 96 -12.17 0.20 0.74
C TYR A 96 -11.77 1.58 0.15
N TYR A 97 -10.51 1.98 0.32
CA TYR A 97 -10.03 3.30 -0.10
C TYR A 97 -10.11 3.48 -1.62
N VAL A 98 -9.78 2.41 -2.36
CA VAL A 98 -9.84 2.41 -3.83
C VAL A 98 -11.28 2.47 -4.33
N ALA A 99 -12.19 1.69 -3.74
CA ALA A 99 -13.61 1.73 -4.06
C ALA A 99 -14.21 3.11 -3.79
N LYS A 100 -13.90 3.70 -2.62
CA LYS A 100 -14.29 5.07 -2.27
C LYS A 100 -13.78 6.07 -3.30
N SER A 101 -12.50 6.01 -3.66
CA SER A 101 -11.91 6.91 -4.66
C SER A 101 -12.54 6.74 -6.03
N ALA A 102 -12.88 5.52 -6.45
CA ALA A 102 -13.52 5.25 -7.73
C ALA A 102 -14.95 5.84 -7.78
N ILE A 103 -15.68 5.79 -6.66
CA ILE A 103 -17.01 6.42 -6.52
C ILE A 103 -16.86 7.95 -6.55
N ASP A 104 -15.97 8.50 -5.71
CA ASP A 104 -15.76 9.95 -5.57
C ASP A 104 -15.33 10.62 -6.90
N THR A 105 -14.57 9.90 -7.73
CA THR A 105 -14.10 10.38 -9.05
C THR A 105 -15.04 10.04 -10.21
N GLY A 106 -16.15 9.35 -9.94
CA GLY A 106 -17.18 9.05 -10.93
C GLY A 106 -16.80 7.96 -11.96
N VAL A 107 -15.77 7.17 -11.69
CA VAL A 107 -15.36 6.05 -12.57
C VAL A 107 -16.03 4.72 -12.19
N ALA A 108 -16.64 4.64 -10.99
CA ALA A 108 -17.46 3.50 -10.57
C ALA A 108 -18.75 3.37 -11.40
N LYS A 109 -19.15 2.13 -11.72
CA LYS A 109 -20.37 1.82 -12.48
C LYS A 109 -21.49 1.21 -11.63
N ARG A 110 -21.18 0.78 -10.41
CA ARG A 110 -22.15 0.28 -9.42
C ARG A 110 -22.57 1.44 -8.52
N GLU A 111 -23.87 1.70 -8.45
CA GLU A 111 -24.46 2.74 -7.57
C GLU A 111 -25.00 2.14 -6.25
N ASP A 112 -25.14 0.83 -6.18
CA ASP A 112 -25.69 0.06 -5.06
C ASP A 112 -24.61 -0.55 -4.15
N VAL A 113 -23.32 -0.23 -4.39
CA VAL A 113 -22.19 -0.68 -3.59
C VAL A 113 -21.60 0.52 -2.88
N THR A 114 -21.55 0.49 -1.54
CA THR A 114 -20.83 1.49 -0.76
C THR A 114 -19.41 1.02 -0.48
N PRO A 115 -18.46 1.92 -0.18
CA PRO A 115 -17.12 1.53 0.24
C PRO A 115 -17.10 0.56 1.42
N GLU A 116 -17.99 0.73 2.39
CA GLU A 116 -18.09 -0.11 3.59
C GLU A 116 -18.42 -1.57 3.23
N MET A 117 -19.21 -1.80 2.18
CA MET A 117 -19.51 -3.16 1.68
C MET A 117 -18.31 -3.85 1.03
N VAL A 118 -17.24 -3.11 0.72
CA VAL A 118 -16.00 -3.63 0.10
C VAL A 118 -14.97 -4.03 1.16
N GLU A 119 -15.10 -3.53 2.39
CA GLU A 119 -14.15 -3.82 3.49
C GLU A 119 -14.39 -5.20 4.14
N GLU A 120 -15.55 -5.82 3.91
CA GLU A 120 -15.93 -7.18 4.38
C GLU A 120 -15.19 -8.31 3.64
#